data_AF-A0A734G126-F1
#
_entry.id   AF-A0A734G126-F1
#
_cell.length_a   1.000
_cell.length_b   1.000
_cell.length_c   1.000
_cell.angle_alpha   90.00
_cell.angle_beta   90.00
_cell.angle_gamma   90.00
#
_symmetry.space_group_name_H-M   'P 1'
#
loop_
_entity.id
_entity.type
_entity.pdbx_description
1 polymer ?
#
loop_
_entity_poly.entity_id
_entity_poly.type
_entity_poly.pdbx_seq_one_letter_code
_entity_poly.pdbx_strand_id
1 'polypeptide(L)'
;ADLVEYIDDVGVFLELGVSIKTQISLISLGFSRTSAVMISEYITSDNLDELSCMQWINENSSLLDDLPALVKMEIYSIVNGIEL
;
A
#
# COMPACT_ATOMS: atom_id res chain seq x y z
N ALA A 1 -24.54 7.98 11.69
CA ALA A 1 -23.16 7.77 12.15
C ALA A 1 -22.30 7.89 10.92
N ASP A 2 -21.57 8.98 10.88
CA ASP A 2 -20.99 9.58 9.70
C ASP A 2 -19.67 8.87 9.36
N LEU A 3 -19.56 8.28 8.17
CA LEU A 3 -18.39 7.51 7.73
C LEU A 3 -17.41 8.40 6.93
N VAL A 4 -17.42 9.72 7.14
CA VAL A 4 -16.70 10.69 6.30
C VAL A 4 -15.43 11.24 6.99
N GLU A 5 -15.18 10.94 8.26
CA GLU A 5 -14.12 11.62 9.05
C GLU A 5 -12.67 11.14 8.83
N TYR A 6 -12.35 10.32 7.83
CA TYR A 6 -10.95 9.90 7.58
C TYR A 6 -10.49 9.94 6.13
N ILE A 7 -11.15 10.72 5.27
CA ILE A 7 -10.60 11.07 3.95
C ILE A 7 -9.69 12.28 4.13
N ASP A 8 -8.61 12.10 4.89
CA ASP A 8 -7.56 13.10 4.98
C ASP A 8 -6.89 13.18 3.59
N ASP A 9 -7.27 14.25 2.89
CA ASP A 9 -6.57 14.91 1.80
C ASP A 9 -6.14 14.08 0.59
N VAL A 10 -7.07 13.34 -0.01
CA VAL A 10 -6.88 12.81 -1.40
C VAL A 10 -6.46 13.93 -2.37
N GLY A 11 -6.88 15.17 -2.12
CA GLY A 11 -6.48 16.36 -2.89
C GLY A 11 -4.98 16.66 -2.85
N VAL A 12 -4.32 16.55 -1.69
CA VAL A 12 -2.90 16.89 -1.53
C VAL A 12 -1.98 15.87 -2.23
N PHE A 13 -2.39 14.59 -2.28
CA PHE A 13 -1.62 13.56 -2.98
C PHE A 13 -1.71 13.69 -4.52
N LEU A 14 -2.80 14.28 -5.04
CA LEU A 14 -2.94 14.57 -6.47
C LEU A 14 -2.03 15.73 -6.91
N GLU A 15 -1.71 16.67 -6.02
CA GLU A 15 -0.88 17.85 -6.32
C GLU A 15 0.62 17.53 -6.41
N LEU A 16 1.07 16.42 -5.84
CA LEU A 16 2.50 16.07 -5.73
C LEU A 16 2.99 15.05 -6.78
N GLY A 17 2.12 14.58 -7.68
CA GLY A 17 2.52 13.64 -8.75
C GLY A 17 3.07 12.30 -8.22
N VAL A 18 2.70 11.95 -6.99
CA VAL A 18 3.08 10.70 -6.33
C VAL A 18 2.44 9.53 -7.08
N SER A 19 2.93 8.31 -6.87
CA SER A 19 2.41 7.07 -7.47
C SER A 19 0.96 6.76 -7.02
N ILE A 20 0.00 7.57 -7.49
CA ILE A 20 -1.35 7.72 -6.92
C ILE A 20 -2.11 6.40 -7.00
N LYS A 21 -2.10 5.72 -8.16
CA LYS A 21 -2.94 4.53 -8.31
C LYS A 21 -2.38 3.33 -7.56
N THR A 22 -1.08 3.03 -7.68
CA THR A 22 -0.46 1.93 -6.92
C THR A 22 -0.63 2.12 -5.41
N GLN A 23 -0.43 3.35 -4.88
CA GLN A 23 -0.64 3.63 -3.45
C GLN A 23 -2.11 3.50 -3.04
N ILE A 24 -3.04 4.00 -3.85
CA ILE A 24 -4.49 3.83 -3.59
C ILE A 24 -4.83 2.34 -3.57
N SER A 25 -4.35 1.56 -4.54
CA SER A 25 -4.62 0.11 -4.59
C SER A 25 -4.00 -0.63 -3.39
N LEU A 26 -2.83 -0.23 -2.90
CA LEU A 26 -2.28 -0.77 -1.65
C LEU A 26 -3.18 -0.42 -0.45
N ILE A 27 -3.66 0.82 -0.35
CA ILE A 27 -4.60 1.19 0.72
C ILE A 27 -5.91 0.39 0.61
N SER A 28 -6.44 0.19 -0.59
CA SER A 28 -7.64 -0.62 -0.85
C SER A 28 -7.48 -2.09 -0.43
N LEU A 29 -6.25 -2.63 -0.48
CA LEU A 29 -5.93 -3.97 0.01
C LEU A 29 -5.89 -4.07 1.55
N GLY A 30 -5.93 -2.94 2.25
CA GLY A 30 -5.91 -2.87 3.70
C GLY A 30 -4.59 -2.42 4.31
N PHE A 31 -3.60 -2.02 3.50
CA PHE A 31 -2.36 -1.45 4.03
C PHE A 31 -2.62 -0.09 4.67
N SER A 32 -1.96 0.20 5.79
CA SER A 32 -1.87 1.57 6.28
C SER A 32 -1.26 2.50 5.21
N ARG A 33 -1.60 3.79 5.27
CA ARG A 33 -1.04 4.80 4.36
C ARG A 33 0.50 4.81 4.37
N THR A 34 1.10 4.66 5.56
CA THR A 34 2.55 4.59 5.72
C THR A 34 3.14 3.40 4.97
N SER A 35 2.53 2.23 5.11
CA SER A 35 2.96 1.02 4.39
C SER A 35 2.75 1.12 2.90
N ALA A 36 1.62 1.69 2.45
CA ALA A 36 1.37 1.92 1.03
C ALA A 36 2.43 2.80 0.39
N VAL A 37 2.83 3.90 1.04
CA VAL A 37 3.93 4.75 0.58
C VAL A 37 5.23 3.95 0.54
N MET A 38 5.64 3.33 1.66
CA MET A 38 6.91 2.60 1.73
C MET A 38 7.02 1.46 0.72
N ILE A 39 5.96 0.69 0.52
CA ILE A 39 5.93 -0.39 -0.48
C ILE A 39 5.99 0.18 -1.89
N SER A 40 5.24 1.26 -2.17
CA SER A 40 5.22 1.87 -3.50
C SER A 40 6.58 2.42 -3.95
N GLU A 41 7.46 2.80 -3.03
CA GLU A 41 8.84 3.23 -3.37
C GLU A 41 9.68 2.11 -4.00
N TYR A 42 9.31 0.84 -3.78
CA TYR A 42 9.95 -0.32 -4.42
C TYR A 42 9.28 -0.71 -5.74
N ILE A 43 8.03 -0.28 -5.95
CA ILE A 43 7.26 -0.60 -7.15
C ILE A 43 7.54 0.47 -8.21
N THR A 44 8.24 0.10 -9.28
CA THR A 44 8.59 1.04 -10.35
C THR A 44 7.39 1.54 -11.17
N SER A 45 6.24 0.86 -11.07
CA SER A 45 5.01 1.21 -11.76
C SER A 45 4.07 1.98 -10.84
N ASP A 46 3.61 3.15 -11.28
CA ASP A 46 2.68 4.00 -10.57
C ASP A 46 1.19 3.67 -10.81
N ASN A 47 0.93 2.71 -11.70
CA ASN A 47 -0.39 2.41 -12.25
C ASN A 47 -0.85 0.95 -11.98
N LEU A 48 -0.35 0.30 -10.92
CA LEU A 48 -0.81 -1.03 -10.55
C LEU A 48 -2.21 -0.97 -9.91
N ASP A 49 -3.03 -1.99 -10.20
CA ASP A 49 -4.26 -2.26 -9.47
C ASP A 49 -4.00 -3.22 -8.28
N GLU A 50 -5.03 -3.49 -7.49
CA GLU A 50 -4.95 -4.31 -6.26
C GLU A 50 -4.38 -5.70 -6.54
N LEU A 51 -4.83 -6.35 -7.61
CA LEU A 51 -4.35 -7.69 -7.98
C LEU A 51 -2.88 -7.64 -8.38
N SER A 52 -2.50 -6.65 -9.18
CA SER A 52 -1.12 -6.46 -9.62
C SER A 52 -0.18 -6.11 -8.47
N CYS A 53 -0.65 -5.32 -7.49
CA CYS A 53 0.09 -5.03 -6.26
C CYS A 53 0.34 -6.32 -5.45
N MET A 54 -0.69 -7.15 -5.27
CA MET A 54 -0.55 -8.42 -4.55
C MET A 54 0.41 -9.39 -5.26
N GLN A 55 0.32 -9.49 -6.58
CA GLN A 55 1.24 -10.30 -7.38
C GLN A 55 2.68 -9.80 -7.22
N TRP A 56 2.89 -8.49 -7.36
CA TRP A 56 4.20 -7.88 -7.23
C TRP A 56 4.83 -8.15 -5.85
N ILE A 57 4.06 -7.98 -4.77
CA ILE A 57 4.53 -8.24 -3.39
C ILE A 57 4.95 -9.70 -3.22
N ASN A 58 4.18 -10.65 -3.76
CA ASN A 58 4.52 -12.07 -3.68
C ASN A 58 5.82 -12.41 -4.44
N GLU A 59 5.96 -11.88 -5.66
CA GLU A 59 7.11 -12.13 -6.53
C GLU A 59 8.39 -11.46 -6.00
N ASN A 60 8.26 -10.35 -5.29
CA ASN A 60 9.37 -9.50 -4.86
C ASN A 60 9.53 -9.44 -3.33
N SER A 61 8.96 -10.39 -2.59
CA SER A 61 8.96 -10.40 -1.12
C SER A 61 10.34 -10.15 -0.49
N SER A 62 11.40 -10.74 -1.04
CA SER A 62 12.78 -10.52 -0.57
C SER A 62 13.28 -9.07 -0.66
N LEU A 63 12.74 -8.25 -1.57
CA LEU A 63 13.09 -6.83 -1.67
C LEU A 63 12.50 -6.01 -0.51
N LEU A 64 11.50 -6.55 0.18
CA LEU A 64 10.77 -5.90 1.26
C LEU A 64 11.31 -6.28 2.65
N ASP A 65 12.36 -7.11 2.72
CA ASP A 65 12.93 -7.60 3.99
C ASP A 65 13.52 -6.49 4.87
N ASP A 66 13.99 -5.41 4.26
CA ASP A 66 14.57 -4.24 4.94
C ASP A 66 13.51 -3.25 5.46
N LEU A 67 12.22 -3.47 5.16
CA LEU A 67 11.14 -2.63 5.67
C LEU A 67 11.01 -2.74 7.19
N PRO A 68 10.50 -1.68 7.86
CA PRO A 68 10.23 -1.72 9.29
C PRO A 68 9.35 -2.92 9.68
N ALA A 69 9.59 -3.47 10.88
CA ALA A 69 8.88 -4.66 11.35
C ALA A 69 7.34 -4.53 11.29
N LEU A 70 6.81 -3.34 11.56
CA LEU A 70 5.37 -3.08 11.48
C LEU A 70 4.83 -3.23 10.04
N VAL A 71 5.55 -2.70 9.05
CA VAL A 71 5.16 -2.83 7.63
C VAL A 71 5.22 -4.28 7.18
N LYS A 72 6.25 -5.03 7.62
CA LYS A 72 6.36 -6.46 7.34
C LYS A 72 5.23 -7.28 7.96
N MET A 73 4.74 -6.89 9.14
CA MET A 73 3.55 -7.50 9.74
C MET A 73 2.30 -7.23 8.92
N GLU A 74 2.09 -6.00 8.44
CA GLU A 74 0.95 -5.70 7.55
C GLU A 74 1.02 -6.51 6.24
N ILE A 75 2.20 -6.60 5.62
CA ILE A 75 2.43 -7.43 4.42
C ILE A 75 2.05 -8.88 4.71
N TYR A 76 2.58 -9.46 5.79
CA TYR A 76 2.28 -10.84 6.16
C TYR A 76 0.78 -11.05 6.35
N SER A 77 0.11 -10.15 7.07
CA SER A 77 -1.31 -10.30 7.36
C SER A 77 -2.19 -10.18 6.12
N ILE A 78 -1.92 -9.19 5.26
CA ILE A 78 -2.71 -8.99 4.03
C ILE A 78 -2.46 -10.12 3.02
N VAL A 79 -1.21 -10.56 2.84
CA VAL A 79 -0.87 -11.66 1.93
C VAL A 79 -1.48 -12.99 2.37
N ASN A 80 -1.58 -13.23 3.68
CA ASN A 80 -2.13 -14.48 4.22
C ASN A 80 -3.62 -14.38 4.62
N GLY A 81 -4.26 -13.23 4.43
CA GLY A 81 -5.68 -13.03 4.81
C GLY A 81 -5.93 -13.12 6.31
N ILE A 82 -4.99 -12.65 7.14
CA ILE A 82 -5.07 -12.64 8.60
C ILE A 82 -5.48 -11.24 9.06
N GLU A 83 -6.50 -11.14 9.92
CA GLU A 83 -6.84 -9.89 10.60
C GLU A 83 -5.85 -9.65 11.76
N LEU A 84 -5.27 -8.45 11.84
CA LEU A 84 -4.37 -8.00 12.92
C LEU A 84 -5.13 -7.42 14.11
#